data_AF-A0A7X5ZE51-F1
#
_entry.id   AF-A0A7X5ZE51-F1
#
_cell.length_a   1.000
_cell.length_b   1.000
_cell.length_c   1.000
_cell.angle_alpha   90.00
_cell.angle_beta   90.00
_cell.angle_gamma   90.00
#
_symmetry.space_group_name_H-M   'P 1'
#
loop_
_entity.id
_entity.type
_entity.pdbx_description
1 polymer ?
#
loop_
_entity_poly.entity_id
_entity_poly.type
_entity_poly.pdbx_seq_one_letter_code
_entity_poly.pdbx_strand_id
1 'polypeptide(L)'
;MGLIKSLGYVTVATADIERWRHFAFDVLGFAQGTGPDESALYLRMDERAARIIVVPADVDKIMTVGWEVRDHTDLERVKAALDAAGVPFKQLSLDEADTRRVEEVIAFEDPAGTSLEVFHGAVLDHSPVITPHGARFVTNEQGLGHIVLPALDVNGLFEFYTDVLGFVSRGAFRVPVPPQFGPVRVRFMGVNQRHHSLAICPAQTLRDPGLIHLMVEVDSLDAVGQALDRVNAEGFQLSSTLGRHTNDKMVSFYVRTPGDWDIEFGTAGMRVGETYYTAEEITADSYWGHQWVSDLPAAMRPRPTATSTRSPPRPSPAGITRQMSSSRATACPVRRRRWRPPAVAPTSWFSNAADRGAEPRRWPAASSTSAVVHRSRRPAASKTHPTTWPPS
;
A
#
# COMPACT_ATOMS: atom_id res chain seq x y z
N MET A 1 22.13 8.79 -4.48
CA MET A 1 21.39 7.67 -3.88
C MET A 1 21.42 7.83 -2.37
N GLY A 2 20.26 7.79 -1.73
CA GLY A 2 20.14 7.81 -0.27
C GLY A 2 20.69 6.54 0.38
N LEU A 3 20.81 6.55 1.71
CA LEU A 3 21.31 5.41 2.49
C LEU A 3 20.37 4.21 2.40
N ILE A 4 19.07 4.46 2.52
CA ILE A 4 18.04 3.43 2.36
C ILE A 4 17.86 3.10 0.88
N LYS A 5 17.82 1.80 0.57
CA LYS A 5 17.70 1.24 -0.79
C LYS A 5 16.29 0.81 -1.13
N SER A 6 15.59 0.17 -0.20
CA SER A 6 14.25 -0.36 -0.47
C SER A 6 13.47 -0.66 0.81
N LEU A 7 12.14 -0.76 0.69
CA LEU A 7 11.31 -1.41 1.69
C LEU A 7 11.61 -2.92 1.61
N GLY A 8 12.36 -3.41 2.60
CA GLY A 8 12.91 -4.75 2.63
C GLY A 8 11.83 -5.78 2.95
N TYR A 9 11.20 -5.64 4.10
CA TYR A 9 10.13 -6.54 4.55
C TYR A 9 9.20 -5.83 5.55
N VAL A 10 8.04 -6.44 5.79
CA VAL A 10 7.07 -6.00 6.80
C VAL A 10 6.59 -7.20 7.59
N THR A 11 6.49 -7.06 8.92
CA THR A 11 5.85 -8.05 9.79
C THR A 11 4.55 -7.49 10.34
N VAL A 12 3.45 -8.23 10.16
CA VAL A 12 2.13 -7.91 10.73
C VAL A 12 1.66 -9.05 11.63
N ALA A 13 1.07 -8.68 12.75
CA ALA A 13 0.36 -9.59 13.63
C ALA A 13 -1.10 -9.70 13.20
N THR A 14 -1.72 -10.85 13.39
CA THR A 14 -3.15 -11.05 13.12
C THR A 14 -3.86 -11.97 14.10
N ALA A 15 -5.13 -11.66 14.35
CA ALA A 15 -6.05 -12.49 15.13
C ALA A 15 -6.68 -13.65 14.33
N ASP A 16 -6.54 -13.68 13.00
CA ASP A 16 -7.15 -14.69 12.14
C ASP A 16 -6.18 -15.19 11.06
N ILE A 17 -5.20 -16.00 11.50
CA ILE A 17 -4.11 -16.51 10.65
C ILE A 17 -4.62 -17.42 9.52
N GLU A 18 -5.70 -18.17 9.75
CA GLU A 18 -6.26 -19.08 8.73
C GLU A 18 -6.99 -18.31 7.63
N ARG A 19 -7.73 -17.25 7.98
CA ARG A 19 -8.31 -16.37 6.97
C ARG A 19 -7.23 -15.63 6.19
N TRP A 20 -6.13 -15.26 6.84
CA TRP A 20 -4.95 -14.70 6.17
C TRP A 20 -4.30 -15.69 5.20
N ARG A 21 -4.20 -16.96 5.56
CA ARG A 21 -3.65 -18.01 4.69
C ARG A 21 -4.44 -18.11 3.39
N HIS A 22 -5.77 -18.19 3.50
CA HIS A 22 -6.65 -18.21 2.33
C HIS A 22 -6.53 -16.92 1.50
N PHE A 23 -6.61 -15.76 2.16
CA PHE A 23 -6.50 -14.47 1.50
C PHE A 23 -5.17 -14.29 0.74
N ALA A 24 -4.04 -14.64 1.36
CA ALA A 24 -2.72 -14.43 0.79
C ALA A 24 -2.42 -15.39 -0.38
N PHE A 25 -2.66 -16.68 -0.19
CA PHE A 25 -2.22 -17.69 -1.15
C PHE A 25 -3.30 -18.03 -2.18
N ASP A 26 -4.56 -18.20 -1.76
CA ASP A 26 -5.62 -18.62 -2.68
C ASP A 26 -6.21 -17.43 -3.44
N VAL A 27 -6.36 -16.26 -2.79
CA VAL A 27 -7.00 -15.09 -3.40
C VAL A 27 -5.99 -14.19 -4.11
N LEU A 28 -5.00 -13.65 -3.38
CA LEU A 28 -4.01 -12.72 -3.95
C LEU A 28 -2.88 -13.41 -4.70
N GLY A 29 -2.62 -14.69 -4.41
CA GLY A 29 -1.66 -15.50 -5.17
C GLY A 29 -0.20 -15.21 -4.86
N PHE A 30 0.14 -14.83 -3.63
CA PHE A 30 1.54 -14.79 -3.20
C PHE A 30 2.17 -16.18 -3.29
N ALA A 31 3.48 -16.24 -3.57
CA ALA A 31 4.21 -17.49 -3.44
C ALA A 31 4.40 -17.82 -1.96
N GLN A 32 4.42 -19.10 -1.61
CA GLN A 32 4.74 -19.52 -0.25
C GLN A 32 6.24 -19.39 0.00
N GLY A 33 6.58 -18.64 1.04
CA GLY A 33 7.93 -18.45 1.54
C GLY A 33 8.30 -19.42 2.66
N THR A 34 9.43 -19.15 3.29
CA THR A 34 9.93 -19.92 4.44
C THR A 34 10.45 -19.00 5.53
N GLY A 35 10.45 -19.49 6.77
CA GLY A 35 11.06 -18.81 7.89
C GLY A 35 11.01 -19.67 9.16
N PRO A 36 11.52 -19.15 10.28
CA PRO A 36 11.79 -19.95 11.48
C PRO A 36 10.54 -20.30 12.31
N ASP A 37 9.44 -19.57 12.17
CA ASP A 37 8.20 -19.82 12.90
C ASP A 37 7.17 -20.53 12.00
N GLU A 38 6.93 -21.80 12.28
CA GLU A 38 5.99 -22.63 11.51
C GLU A 38 4.53 -22.16 11.62
N SER A 39 4.19 -21.36 12.64
CA SER A 39 2.85 -20.80 12.82
C SER A 39 2.60 -19.53 12.00
N ALA A 40 3.67 -18.92 11.47
CA ALA A 40 3.60 -17.72 10.66
C ALA A 40 3.36 -18.03 9.17
N LEU A 41 2.87 -17.03 8.43
CA LEU A 41 2.81 -17.05 6.97
C LEU A 41 3.92 -16.19 6.39
N TYR A 42 4.66 -16.76 5.45
CA TYR A 42 5.73 -16.10 4.74
C TYR A 42 5.27 -15.86 3.30
N LEU A 43 4.99 -14.60 2.95
CA LEU A 43 4.51 -14.22 1.63
C LEU A 43 5.72 -13.81 0.78
N ARG A 44 6.07 -14.68 -0.17
CA ARG A 44 7.22 -14.54 -1.06
C ARG A 44 6.82 -13.88 -2.37
N MET A 45 7.66 -12.97 -2.83
CA MET A 45 7.45 -12.17 -4.05
C MET A 45 8.64 -12.26 -5.02
N ASP A 46 9.84 -12.48 -4.49
CA ASP A 46 11.11 -12.52 -5.21
C ASP A 46 12.10 -13.49 -4.53
N GLU A 47 13.40 -13.33 -4.75
CA GLU A 47 14.45 -14.16 -4.15
C GLU A 47 14.61 -13.97 -2.63
N ARG A 48 13.81 -13.11 -1.97
CA ARG A 48 13.71 -13.15 -0.51
C ARG A 48 12.87 -14.33 -0.05
N ALA A 49 13.21 -14.89 1.12
CA ALA A 49 12.40 -15.93 1.74
C ALA A 49 10.97 -15.45 2.05
N ALA A 50 10.80 -14.17 2.37
CA ALA A 50 9.52 -13.48 2.47
C ALA A 50 9.73 -11.96 2.33
N ARG A 51 8.70 -11.25 1.86
CA ARG A 51 8.62 -9.78 1.93
C ARG A 51 7.56 -9.33 2.94
N ILE A 52 6.47 -10.09 3.07
CA ILE A 52 5.44 -9.86 4.09
C ILE A 52 5.40 -11.10 4.99
N ILE A 53 5.47 -10.88 6.30
CA ILE A 53 5.45 -11.93 7.33
C ILE A 53 4.20 -11.70 8.17
N VAL A 54 3.31 -12.68 8.23
CA VAL A 54 2.08 -12.61 9.02
C VAL A 54 2.21 -13.55 10.20
N VAL A 55 2.19 -13.03 11.41
CA VAL A 55 2.34 -13.83 12.65
C VAL A 55 1.02 -13.88 13.43
N PRO A 56 0.67 -15.00 14.07
CA PRO A 56 -0.51 -15.08 14.91
C PRO A 56 -0.36 -14.26 16.20
N ALA A 57 -1.41 -13.53 16.60
CA ALA A 57 -1.49 -12.78 17.85
C ALA A 57 -2.95 -12.54 18.26
N ASP A 58 -3.20 -11.95 19.42
CA ASP A 58 -4.57 -11.61 19.85
C ASP A 58 -5.12 -10.32 19.21
N VAL A 59 -4.25 -9.49 18.62
CA VAL A 59 -4.59 -8.17 18.05
C VAL A 59 -3.89 -7.99 16.71
N ASP A 60 -4.63 -7.54 15.69
CA ASP A 60 -4.07 -7.17 14.40
C ASP A 60 -3.21 -5.90 14.50
N LYS A 61 -1.94 -5.96 14.08
CA LYS A 61 -1.00 -4.84 14.26
C LYS A 61 0.20 -4.89 13.31
N ILE A 62 0.67 -3.75 12.83
CA ILE A 62 2.01 -3.62 12.23
C ILE A 62 3.07 -3.77 13.32
N MET A 63 3.89 -4.81 13.19
CA MET A 63 4.92 -5.13 14.18
C MET A 63 6.25 -4.54 13.81
N THR A 64 6.61 -4.55 12.52
CA THR A 64 7.93 -4.10 12.06
C THR A 64 7.89 -3.64 10.61
N VAL A 65 8.58 -2.54 10.32
CA VAL A 65 8.85 -2.06 8.95
C VAL A 65 10.37 -2.09 8.74
N GLY A 66 10.84 -3.04 7.93
CA GLY A 66 12.26 -3.27 7.67
C GLY A 66 12.74 -2.57 6.40
N TRP A 67 13.76 -1.73 6.54
CA TRP A 67 14.40 -0.98 5.46
C TRP A 67 15.79 -1.56 5.14
N GLU A 68 16.06 -1.79 3.87
CA GLU A 68 17.34 -2.33 3.43
C GLU A 68 18.33 -1.20 3.11
N VAL A 69 19.56 -1.31 3.59
CA VAL A 69 20.73 -0.54 3.13
C VAL A 69 21.65 -1.42 2.32
N ARG A 70 22.60 -0.82 1.60
CA ARG A 70 23.48 -1.55 0.67
C ARG A 70 24.36 -2.58 1.38
N ASP A 71 25.02 -2.16 2.45
CA ASP A 71 26.09 -2.89 3.10
C ASP A 71 26.31 -2.36 4.53
N HIS A 72 27.27 -2.97 5.23
CA HIS A 72 27.69 -2.57 6.58
C HIS A 72 28.07 -1.08 6.68
N THR A 73 28.73 -0.52 5.66
CA THR A 73 29.15 0.89 5.71
C THR A 73 27.94 1.83 5.70
N ASP A 74 26.92 1.52 4.90
CA ASP A 74 25.69 2.30 4.89
C ASP A 74 24.86 2.09 6.17
N LEU A 75 24.91 0.92 6.81
CA LEU A 75 24.29 0.70 8.12
C LEU A 75 24.94 1.56 9.22
N GLU A 76 26.27 1.61 9.27
CA GLU A 76 27.00 2.47 10.21
C GLU A 76 26.68 3.96 9.99
N ARG A 77 26.47 4.38 8.73
CA ARG A 77 26.03 5.75 8.43
C ARG A 77 24.63 6.04 8.95
N VAL A 78 23.71 5.07 8.88
CA VAL A 78 22.37 5.22 9.48
C VAL A 78 22.47 5.31 11.00
N LYS A 79 23.27 4.45 11.65
CA LYS A 79 23.54 4.54 13.11
C LYS A 79 24.04 5.92 13.52
N ALA A 80 25.05 6.44 12.80
CA ALA A 80 25.58 7.78 13.06
C ALA A 80 24.55 8.90 12.85
N ALA A 81 23.67 8.78 11.86
CA ALA A 81 22.59 9.75 11.63
C ALA A 81 21.54 9.71 12.75
N LEU A 82 21.18 8.52 13.23
CA LEU A 82 20.28 8.34 14.37
C LEU A 82 20.88 8.92 15.66
N ASP A 83 22.16 8.63 15.96
CA ASP A 83 22.88 9.19 17.10
C ASP A 83 22.93 10.72 17.04
N ALA A 84 23.24 11.30 15.88
CA ALA A 84 23.27 12.74 15.67
C ALA A 84 21.89 13.40 15.87
N ALA A 85 20.81 12.68 15.55
CA ALA A 85 19.43 13.11 15.78
C ALA A 85 18.94 12.81 17.22
N GLY A 86 19.74 12.15 18.06
CA GLY A 86 19.35 11.75 19.42
C GLY A 86 18.31 10.64 19.46
N VAL A 87 18.21 9.82 18.40
CA VAL A 87 17.24 8.72 18.28
C VAL A 87 17.89 7.43 18.77
N PRO A 88 17.43 6.84 19.88
CA PRO A 88 18.01 5.62 20.40
C PRO A 88 17.71 4.45 19.45
N PHE A 89 18.73 3.63 19.19
CA PHE A 89 18.58 2.38 18.45
C PHE A 89 19.27 1.22 19.18
N LYS A 90 18.81 0.01 18.90
CA LYS A 90 19.38 -1.24 19.41
C LYS A 90 20.02 -2.00 18.25
N GLN A 91 21.30 -2.36 18.39
CA GLN A 91 21.89 -3.41 17.57
C GLN A 91 21.30 -4.76 17.99
N LEU A 92 20.67 -5.48 17.06
CA LEU A 92 20.17 -6.82 17.37
C LEU A 92 21.31 -7.83 17.37
N SER A 93 21.11 -8.91 18.12
CA SER A 93 22.02 -10.06 18.18
C SER A 93 22.05 -10.83 16.86
N LEU A 94 23.08 -11.68 16.69
CA LEU A 94 23.19 -12.55 15.52
C LEU A 94 21.98 -13.48 15.39
N ASP A 95 21.49 -14.08 16.49
CA ASP A 95 20.30 -14.93 16.46
C ASP A 95 19.04 -14.17 15.99
N GLU A 96 18.89 -12.91 16.41
CA GLU A 96 17.81 -12.04 15.96
C GLU A 96 17.94 -11.71 14.46
N ALA A 97 19.17 -11.49 13.97
CA ALA A 97 19.47 -11.23 12.56
C ALA A 97 19.23 -12.48 11.68
N ASP A 98 19.69 -13.66 12.12
CA ASP A 98 19.47 -14.95 11.45
C ASP A 98 17.98 -15.30 11.35
N THR A 99 17.20 -14.99 12.40
CA THR A 99 15.73 -15.14 12.39
C THR A 99 15.08 -14.30 11.27
N ARG A 100 15.64 -13.12 10.97
CA ARG A 100 15.22 -12.25 9.87
C ARG A 100 15.87 -12.61 8.53
N ARG A 101 16.82 -13.56 8.55
CA ARG A 101 17.66 -13.96 7.41
C ARG A 101 18.45 -12.78 6.84
N VAL A 102 19.10 -12.02 7.72
CA VAL A 102 19.97 -10.88 7.38
C VAL A 102 21.29 -10.97 8.15
N GLU A 103 22.33 -10.31 7.65
CA GLU A 103 23.66 -10.34 8.27
C GLU A 103 23.72 -9.48 9.53
N GLU A 104 23.22 -8.24 9.45
CA GLU A 104 23.13 -7.32 10.58
C GLU A 104 21.87 -6.48 10.49
N VAL A 105 21.34 -6.08 11.65
CA VAL A 105 20.15 -5.25 11.75
C VAL A 105 20.13 -4.43 13.04
N ILE A 106 19.66 -3.19 12.91
CA ILE A 106 19.30 -2.34 14.05
C ILE A 106 17.79 -2.16 14.13
N ALA A 107 17.26 -1.98 15.33
CA ALA A 107 15.87 -1.66 15.59
C ALA A 107 15.71 -0.34 16.37
N PHE A 108 14.70 0.44 16.03
CA PHE A 108 14.35 1.70 16.70
C PHE A 108 12.88 2.04 16.42
N GLU A 109 12.37 3.10 17.05
CA GLU A 109 11.03 3.63 16.77
C GLU A 109 11.14 4.96 16.04
N ASP A 110 10.24 5.18 15.08
CA ASP A 110 10.05 6.52 14.51
C ASP A 110 9.31 7.44 15.51
N PRO A 111 9.24 8.77 15.25
CA PRO A 111 8.53 9.69 16.13
C PRO A 111 7.04 9.38 16.38
N ALA A 112 6.42 8.54 15.54
CA ALA A 112 5.04 8.11 15.70
C ALA A 112 4.91 6.78 16.49
N GLY A 113 6.03 6.17 16.89
CA GLY A 113 6.08 4.89 17.61
C GLY A 113 6.00 3.67 16.69
N THR A 114 6.22 3.83 15.38
CA THR A 114 6.32 2.69 14.47
C THR A 114 7.67 2.02 14.68
N SER A 115 7.66 0.71 14.95
CA SER A 115 8.90 -0.07 15.06
C SER A 115 9.53 -0.23 13.68
N LEU A 116 10.72 0.35 13.52
CA LEU A 116 11.53 0.29 12.33
C LEU A 116 12.73 -0.62 12.54
N GLU A 117 13.14 -1.27 11.47
CA GLU A 117 14.42 -1.95 11.40
C GLU A 117 15.20 -1.48 10.17
N VAL A 118 16.53 -1.43 10.28
CA VAL A 118 17.43 -1.15 9.14
C VAL A 118 18.50 -2.23 9.09
N PHE A 119 18.67 -2.87 7.93
CA PHE A 119 19.50 -4.06 7.79
C PHE A 119 20.29 -4.11 6.47
N HIS A 120 21.31 -4.97 6.40
CA HIS A 120 21.99 -5.37 5.17
C HIS A 120 22.25 -6.88 5.11
N GLY A 121 22.78 -7.36 3.99
CA GLY A 121 23.24 -8.75 3.85
C GLY A 121 22.10 -9.76 3.90
N ALA A 122 20.94 -9.43 3.33
CA ALA A 122 19.80 -10.33 3.36
C ALA A 122 20.04 -11.61 2.53
N VAL A 123 19.76 -12.75 3.15
CA VAL A 123 19.95 -14.08 2.58
C VAL A 123 18.91 -14.34 1.50
N LEU A 124 19.39 -14.80 0.34
CA LEU A 124 18.54 -15.12 -0.80
C LEU A 124 18.15 -16.59 -0.83
N ASP A 125 16.96 -16.85 -1.36
CA ASP A 125 16.48 -18.14 -1.80
C ASP A 125 16.40 -18.12 -3.33
N HIS A 126 17.31 -18.84 -3.97
CA HIS A 126 17.44 -18.93 -5.42
C HIS A 126 16.54 -20.02 -6.04
N SER A 127 15.68 -20.67 -5.26
CA SER A 127 14.64 -21.53 -5.83
C SER A 127 13.63 -20.71 -6.65
N PRO A 128 12.99 -21.29 -7.67
CA PRO A 128 11.98 -20.58 -8.45
C PRO A 128 10.84 -20.03 -7.57
N VAL A 129 10.44 -18.78 -7.83
CA VAL A 129 9.25 -18.18 -7.20
C VAL A 129 8.01 -18.63 -7.96
N ILE A 130 7.23 -19.52 -7.37
CA ILE A 130 6.02 -20.09 -7.98
C ILE A 130 4.78 -19.49 -7.33
N THR A 131 4.04 -18.68 -8.09
CA THR A 131 2.74 -18.14 -7.66
C THR A 131 1.61 -19.04 -8.15
N PRO A 132 0.54 -19.24 -7.36
CA PRO A 132 -0.55 -20.18 -7.71
C PRO A 132 -1.28 -19.83 -9.02
N HIS A 133 -1.35 -18.54 -9.35
CA HIS A 133 -2.13 -18.02 -10.48
C HIS A 133 -1.26 -17.47 -11.62
N GLY A 134 0.05 -17.69 -11.57
CA GLY A 134 0.99 -17.30 -12.64
C GLY A 134 1.37 -15.81 -12.70
N ALA A 135 0.85 -14.97 -11.81
CA ALA A 135 1.28 -13.57 -11.67
C ALA A 135 2.74 -13.49 -11.22
N ARG A 136 3.51 -12.54 -11.73
CA ARG A 136 4.88 -12.29 -11.23
C ARG A 136 4.94 -10.92 -10.58
N PHE A 137 5.54 -10.85 -9.39
CA PHE A 137 5.83 -9.57 -8.76
C PHE A 137 7.05 -8.92 -9.42
N VAL A 138 6.99 -7.60 -9.68
CA VAL A 138 7.96 -6.92 -10.58
C VAL A 138 8.76 -5.80 -9.92
N THR A 139 8.64 -5.67 -8.61
CA THR A 139 9.33 -4.62 -7.85
C THR A 139 10.85 -4.85 -7.77
N ASN A 140 11.31 -6.10 -7.73
CA ASN A 140 12.73 -6.50 -7.79
C ASN A 140 13.62 -5.67 -6.82
N GLU A 141 14.67 -5.02 -7.33
CA GLU A 141 15.58 -4.14 -6.57
C GLU A 141 14.89 -2.97 -5.85
N GLN A 142 13.63 -2.68 -6.20
CA GLN A 142 12.87 -1.62 -5.55
C GLN A 142 12.17 -2.08 -4.27
N GLY A 143 12.35 -3.34 -3.85
CA GLY A 143 11.84 -3.90 -2.59
C GLY A 143 10.43 -4.46 -2.69
N LEU A 144 9.72 -4.53 -1.58
CA LEU A 144 8.33 -5.03 -1.49
C LEU A 144 7.35 -4.25 -2.36
N GLY A 145 7.47 -2.92 -2.36
CA GLY A 145 6.50 -2.00 -2.94
C GLY A 145 6.49 -0.69 -2.17
N HIS A 146 5.37 -0.35 -1.54
CA HIS A 146 5.30 0.75 -0.58
C HIS A 146 4.40 0.45 0.60
N ILE A 147 4.59 1.24 1.66
CA ILE A 147 3.79 1.24 2.88
C ILE A 147 3.19 2.63 3.11
N VAL A 148 1.96 2.67 3.61
CA VAL A 148 1.29 3.91 4.00
C VAL A 148 0.92 3.86 5.48
N LEU A 149 1.46 4.81 6.24
CA LEU A 149 1.30 4.89 7.69
C LEU A 149 0.43 6.10 8.09
N PRO A 150 -0.42 5.95 9.11
CA PRO A 150 -1.13 7.07 9.71
C PRO A 150 -0.18 7.91 10.57
N ALA A 151 -0.36 9.23 10.61
CA ALA A 151 0.38 10.11 11.52
C ALA A 151 -0.48 11.22 12.11
N LEU A 152 -0.27 11.49 13.41
CA LEU A 152 -0.84 12.67 14.07
C LEU A 152 -0.03 13.92 13.74
N ASP A 153 1.30 13.81 13.77
CA ASP A 153 2.23 14.85 13.33
C ASP A 153 2.90 14.44 12.01
N VAL A 154 2.24 14.80 10.92
CA VAL A 154 2.74 14.50 9.57
C VAL A 154 4.05 15.23 9.27
N ASN A 155 4.24 16.46 9.78
CA ASN A 155 5.43 17.25 9.45
C ASN A 155 6.64 16.73 10.21
N GLY A 156 6.52 16.50 11.53
CA GLY A 156 7.62 15.93 12.31
C GLY A 156 8.03 14.55 11.80
N LEU A 157 7.07 13.71 11.41
CA LEU A 157 7.39 12.41 10.84
C LEU A 157 8.04 12.54 9.45
N PHE A 158 7.56 13.45 8.61
CA PHE A 158 8.17 13.73 7.31
C PHE A 158 9.62 14.21 7.45
N GLU A 159 9.88 15.17 8.33
CA GLU A 159 11.23 15.69 8.62
C GLU A 159 12.16 14.58 9.13
N PHE A 160 11.67 13.69 9.99
CA PHE A 160 12.46 12.54 10.43
C PHE A 160 12.89 11.64 9.25
N TYR A 161 11.93 11.22 8.40
CA TYR A 161 12.25 10.36 7.28
C TYR A 161 13.16 11.04 6.24
N THR A 162 12.99 12.35 5.99
CA THR A 162 13.81 13.07 5.00
C THR A 162 15.19 13.43 5.54
N ASP A 163 15.26 14.00 6.74
CA ASP A 163 16.47 14.66 7.24
C ASP A 163 17.36 13.69 8.02
N VAL A 164 16.78 12.67 8.67
CA VAL A 164 17.53 11.63 9.40
C VAL A 164 17.78 10.41 8.52
N LEU A 165 16.74 9.87 7.89
CA LEU A 165 16.84 8.63 7.10
C LEU A 165 17.10 8.86 5.60
N GLY A 166 17.11 10.11 5.14
CA GLY A 166 17.48 10.45 3.77
C GLY A 166 16.45 10.08 2.70
N PHE A 167 15.18 9.92 3.07
CA PHE A 167 14.10 9.74 2.10
C PHE A 167 13.93 11.02 1.28
N VAL A 168 13.53 10.87 0.01
CA VAL A 168 13.33 12.01 -0.88
C VAL A 168 11.84 12.25 -1.07
N SER A 169 11.40 13.50 -0.95
CA SER A 169 10.02 13.92 -1.24
C SER A 169 9.64 13.63 -2.69
N ARG A 170 8.43 13.09 -2.88
CA ARG A 170 7.88 12.68 -4.18
C ARG A 170 6.54 13.36 -4.45
N GLY A 171 6.37 14.52 -3.83
CA GLY A 171 5.14 15.28 -3.90
C GLY A 171 4.20 15.03 -2.74
N ALA A 172 3.05 15.69 -2.81
CA ALA A 172 2.08 15.69 -1.73
C ALA A 172 0.67 15.92 -2.26
N PHE A 173 -0.30 15.27 -1.63
CA PHE A 173 -1.73 15.47 -1.91
C PHE A 173 -2.34 16.33 -0.81
N ARG A 174 -2.97 17.44 -1.18
CA ARG A 174 -3.61 18.34 -0.20
C ARG A 174 -4.94 17.78 0.25
N VAL A 175 -5.07 17.53 1.55
CA VAL A 175 -6.34 17.06 2.12
C VAL A 175 -7.29 18.26 2.26
N PRO A 176 -8.55 18.15 1.77
CA PRO A 176 -9.54 19.22 1.92
C PRO A 176 -10.02 19.28 3.37
N VAL A 177 -9.29 20.02 4.21
CA VAL A 177 -9.66 20.32 5.60
C VAL A 177 -10.09 21.78 5.74
N PRO A 178 -10.92 22.12 6.75
CA PRO A 178 -11.27 23.51 7.03
C PRO A 178 -10.02 24.39 7.24
N PRO A 179 -10.01 25.66 6.77
CA PRO A 179 -8.81 26.51 6.73
C PRO A 179 -8.09 26.67 8.08
N GLN A 180 -8.82 26.60 9.20
CA GLN A 180 -8.27 26.72 10.55
C GLN A 180 -7.27 25.61 10.93
N PHE A 181 -7.26 24.48 10.21
CA PHE A 181 -6.30 23.39 10.42
C PHE A 181 -5.01 23.57 9.61
N GLY A 182 -4.91 24.63 8.80
CA GLY A 182 -3.76 24.86 7.93
C GLY A 182 -3.67 23.86 6.77
N PRO A 183 -2.57 23.90 5.99
CA PRO A 183 -2.36 22.98 4.87
C PRO A 183 -1.97 21.58 5.36
N VAL A 184 -2.97 20.70 5.51
CA VAL A 184 -2.75 19.28 5.80
C VAL A 184 -2.53 18.51 4.48
N ARG A 185 -1.50 17.66 4.44
CA ARG A 185 -1.11 16.93 3.22
C ARG A 185 -0.79 15.48 3.51
N VAL A 186 -1.17 14.59 2.60
CA VAL A 186 -0.53 13.27 2.48
C VAL A 186 0.85 13.50 1.84
N ARG A 187 1.88 12.88 2.40
CA ARG A 187 3.27 13.02 1.92
C ARG A 187 3.73 11.71 1.30
N PHE A 188 4.30 11.78 0.09
CA PHE A 188 4.87 10.62 -0.60
C PHE A 188 6.39 10.75 -0.61
N MET A 189 7.10 9.69 -0.28
CA MET A 189 8.56 9.69 -0.18
C MET A 189 9.17 8.42 -0.79
N GLY A 190 10.26 8.60 -1.54
CA GLY A 190 10.93 7.52 -2.26
C GLY A 190 12.38 7.37 -1.86
N VAL A 191 12.86 6.12 -1.86
CA VAL A 191 14.26 5.75 -1.58
C VAL A 191 14.97 5.15 -2.81
N ASN A 192 14.23 4.93 -3.90
CA ASN A 192 14.71 4.37 -5.16
C ASN A 192 13.87 4.88 -6.35
N GLN A 193 13.88 4.15 -7.46
CA GLN A 193 13.15 4.52 -8.67
C GLN A 193 11.62 4.38 -8.57
N ARG A 194 11.05 3.81 -7.51
CA ARG A 194 9.59 3.87 -7.32
C ARG A 194 9.18 5.31 -6.98
N HIS A 195 7.97 5.68 -7.40
CA HIS A 195 7.39 6.96 -7.02
C HIS A 195 7.44 7.18 -5.51
N HIS A 196 7.11 6.18 -4.71
CA HIS A 196 7.28 6.24 -3.27
C HIS A 196 7.48 4.84 -2.70
N SER A 197 8.21 4.72 -1.60
CA SER A 197 8.28 3.50 -0.79
C SER A 197 7.59 3.69 0.56
N LEU A 198 7.39 4.94 0.97
CA LEU A 198 6.65 5.33 2.15
C LEU A 198 5.71 6.47 1.79
N ALA A 199 4.47 6.41 2.27
CA ALA A 199 3.61 7.57 2.38
C ALA A 199 3.10 7.75 3.81
N ILE A 200 2.90 9.01 4.19
CA ILE A 200 2.34 9.36 5.50
C ILE A 200 1.01 10.05 5.26
N CYS A 201 -0.05 9.52 5.86
CA CYS A 201 -1.39 10.06 5.78
C CYS A 201 -1.80 10.69 7.12
N PRO A 202 -2.34 11.91 7.13
CA PRO A 202 -2.88 12.52 8.34
C PRO A 202 -3.99 11.66 8.97
N ALA A 203 -3.91 11.44 10.27
CA ALA A 203 -4.90 10.71 11.04
C ALA A 203 -5.36 11.53 12.26
N GLN A 204 -6.61 11.31 12.69
CA GLN A 204 -7.14 11.93 13.91
C GLN A 204 -6.73 11.16 15.17
N THR A 205 -6.45 9.87 15.03
CA THR A 205 -6.04 8.99 16.14
C THR A 205 -5.10 7.93 15.61
N LEU A 206 -4.11 7.53 16.42
CA LEU A 206 -3.38 6.29 16.20
C LEU A 206 -4.07 5.17 16.97
N ARG A 207 -4.26 4.05 16.28
CA ARG A 207 -4.77 2.80 16.83
C ARG A 207 -4.29 1.65 15.95
N ASP A 208 -4.33 0.46 16.53
CA ASP A 208 -4.11 -0.78 15.80
C ASP A 208 -5.10 -0.88 14.61
N PRO A 209 -4.64 -1.35 13.44
CA PRO A 209 -3.36 -2.03 13.22
C PRO A 209 -2.16 -1.09 12.96
N GLY A 210 -2.30 0.24 13.05
CA GLY A 210 -1.20 1.18 12.81
C GLY A 210 -0.74 1.27 11.35
N LEU A 211 -1.51 0.69 10.42
CA LEU A 211 -1.20 0.56 9.01
C LEU A 211 -2.43 0.94 8.19
N ILE A 212 -2.24 1.73 7.13
CA ILE A 212 -3.33 2.04 6.19
C ILE A 212 -3.32 1.01 5.07
N HIS A 213 -2.20 0.91 4.34
CA HIS A 213 -2.05 -0.10 3.31
C HIS A 213 -0.60 -0.46 3.00
N LEU A 214 -0.43 -1.65 2.44
CA LEU A 214 0.76 -2.05 1.68
C LEU A 214 0.38 -2.14 0.21
N MET A 215 1.31 -1.79 -0.68
CA MET A 215 1.14 -2.00 -2.11
C MET A 215 2.11 -3.04 -2.64
N VAL A 216 1.60 -3.92 -3.50
CA VAL A 216 2.38 -4.88 -4.27
C VAL A 216 2.12 -4.73 -5.76
N GLU A 217 3.16 -4.92 -6.57
CA GLU A 217 3.11 -4.70 -8.01
C GLU A 217 3.35 -6.01 -8.77
N VAL A 218 2.41 -6.39 -9.63
CA VAL A 218 2.49 -7.54 -10.54
C VAL A 218 2.75 -7.12 -11.99
N ASP A 219 3.04 -8.09 -12.84
CA ASP A 219 3.57 -7.88 -14.19
C ASP A 219 2.56 -7.47 -15.25
N SER A 220 1.25 -7.64 -15.01
CA SER A 220 0.24 -7.34 -16.02
C SER A 220 -1.10 -6.90 -15.44
N LEU A 221 -1.85 -6.16 -16.25
CA LEU A 221 -3.24 -5.78 -15.94
C LEU A 221 -4.16 -7.00 -15.85
N ASP A 222 -3.90 -8.03 -16.64
CA ASP A 222 -4.68 -9.27 -16.60
C ASP A 222 -4.49 -9.99 -15.26
N ALA A 223 -3.27 -10.02 -14.71
CA ALA A 223 -3.02 -10.56 -13.36
C ALA A 223 -3.78 -9.78 -12.28
N VAL A 224 -3.85 -8.44 -12.40
CA VAL A 224 -4.66 -7.58 -11.51
C VAL A 224 -6.15 -7.91 -11.65
N GLY A 225 -6.67 -7.99 -12.88
CA GLY A 225 -8.08 -8.29 -13.14
C GLY A 225 -8.49 -9.67 -12.62
N GLN A 226 -7.66 -10.69 -12.82
CA GLN A 226 -7.91 -12.04 -12.30
C GLN A 226 -7.88 -12.09 -10.76
N ALA A 227 -6.99 -11.33 -10.12
CA ALA A 227 -6.98 -11.20 -8.67
C ALA A 227 -8.27 -10.51 -8.17
N LEU A 228 -8.72 -9.47 -8.87
CA LEU A 228 -9.98 -8.78 -8.57
C LEU A 228 -11.19 -9.70 -8.71
N ASP A 229 -11.24 -10.56 -9.73
CA ASP A 229 -12.31 -11.55 -9.90
C ASP A 229 -12.37 -12.53 -8.72
N ARG A 230 -11.21 -13.04 -8.27
CA ARG A 230 -11.13 -13.91 -7.08
C ARG A 230 -11.56 -13.18 -5.81
N VAL A 231 -11.11 -11.95 -5.59
CA VAL A 231 -11.52 -11.11 -4.46
C VAL A 231 -13.05 -10.98 -4.39
N ASN A 232 -13.69 -10.72 -5.52
CA ASN A 232 -15.15 -10.62 -5.60
C ASN A 232 -15.85 -11.98 -5.39
N ALA A 233 -15.32 -13.05 -5.97
CA ALA A 233 -15.88 -14.40 -5.85
C ALA A 233 -15.85 -14.91 -4.40
N GLU A 234 -14.76 -14.64 -3.67
CA GLU A 234 -14.57 -15.04 -2.27
C GLU A 234 -15.17 -14.04 -1.27
N GLY A 235 -15.75 -12.93 -1.74
CA GLY A 235 -16.46 -11.97 -0.90
C GLY A 235 -15.57 -11.11 0.00
N PHE A 236 -14.30 -10.92 -0.36
CA PHE A 236 -13.44 -9.94 0.30
C PHE A 236 -13.86 -8.52 -0.06
N GLN A 237 -13.89 -7.62 0.92
CA GLN A 237 -14.36 -6.26 0.71
C GLN A 237 -13.33 -5.44 -0.07
N LEU A 238 -13.76 -4.86 -1.19
CA LEU A 238 -13.00 -3.79 -1.83
C LEU A 238 -13.13 -2.51 -1.02
N SER A 239 -11.99 -1.93 -0.68
CA SER A 239 -11.90 -0.62 -0.05
C SER A 239 -11.95 0.50 -1.10
N SER A 240 -11.41 0.22 -2.28
CA SER A 240 -11.49 1.07 -3.46
C SER A 240 -11.46 0.23 -4.73
N THR A 241 -12.32 0.57 -5.69
CA THR A 241 -12.42 -0.16 -6.96
C THR A 241 -11.16 -0.01 -7.81
N LEU A 242 -11.04 -0.83 -8.87
CA LEU A 242 -9.99 -0.65 -9.87
C LEU A 242 -9.97 0.80 -10.40
N GLY A 243 -8.78 1.37 -10.50
CA GLY A 243 -8.57 2.72 -11.00
C GLY A 243 -7.13 2.97 -11.42
N ARG A 244 -6.85 4.20 -11.86
CA ARG A 244 -5.49 4.63 -12.20
C ARG A 244 -5.10 5.88 -11.43
N HIS A 245 -4.04 5.79 -10.65
CA HIS A 245 -3.52 6.91 -9.88
C HIS A 245 -2.92 8.01 -10.76
N THR A 246 -3.01 9.27 -10.30
CA THR A 246 -2.40 10.41 -10.99
C THR A 246 -0.92 10.58 -10.65
N ASN A 247 -0.46 10.13 -9.49
CA ASN A 247 0.91 10.36 -9.02
C ASN A 247 1.89 9.36 -9.66
N ASP A 248 1.77 8.08 -9.33
CA ASP A 248 2.64 7.00 -9.78
C ASP A 248 2.14 6.30 -11.05
N LYS A 249 0.98 6.72 -11.58
CA LYS A 249 0.36 6.20 -12.81
C LYS A 249 -0.05 4.72 -12.74
N MET A 250 0.02 4.09 -11.57
CA MET A 250 -0.29 2.69 -11.34
C MET A 250 -1.78 2.43 -11.58
N VAL A 251 -2.09 1.25 -12.15
CA VAL A 251 -3.45 0.72 -12.19
C VAL A 251 -3.58 -0.29 -11.06
N SER A 252 -4.47 -0.03 -10.10
CA SER A 252 -4.59 -0.82 -8.87
C SER A 252 -6.03 -0.87 -8.35
N PHE A 253 -6.31 -1.83 -7.48
CA PHE A 253 -7.47 -1.82 -6.59
C PHE A 253 -7.02 -2.03 -5.14
N TYR A 254 -7.91 -1.74 -4.20
CA TYR A 254 -7.63 -1.91 -2.77
C TYR A 254 -8.59 -2.93 -2.18
N VAL A 255 -8.06 -3.96 -1.52
CA VAL A 255 -8.84 -4.98 -0.85
C VAL A 255 -8.50 -5.01 0.64
N ARG A 256 -9.55 -5.13 1.47
CA ARG A 256 -9.40 -5.24 2.91
C ARG A 256 -8.84 -6.59 3.30
N THR A 257 -7.73 -6.56 4.02
CA THR A 257 -7.15 -7.74 4.65
C THR A 257 -7.98 -8.16 5.88
N PRO A 258 -7.81 -9.39 6.38
CA PRO A 258 -8.43 -9.81 7.64
C PRO A 258 -8.09 -8.92 8.85
N GLY A 259 -6.98 -8.16 8.80
CA GLY A 259 -6.56 -7.24 9.86
C GLY A 259 -7.10 -5.80 9.77
N ASP A 260 -8.12 -5.53 8.94
CA ASP A 260 -8.76 -4.20 8.76
C ASP A 260 -7.80 -3.07 8.31
N TRP A 261 -6.81 -3.44 7.51
CA TRP A 261 -5.97 -2.57 6.67
C TRP A 261 -5.96 -3.11 5.23
N ASP A 262 -5.51 -2.33 4.25
CA ASP A 262 -5.68 -2.70 2.84
C ASP A 262 -4.40 -3.23 2.19
N ILE A 263 -4.54 -4.20 1.27
CA ILE A 263 -3.53 -4.43 0.23
C ILE A 263 -3.99 -3.71 -1.03
N GLU A 264 -3.14 -2.81 -1.51
CA GLU A 264 -3.21 -2.26 -2.86
C GLU A 264 -2.52 -3.24 -3.81
N PHE A 265 -3.26 -3.80 -4.76
CA PHE A 265 -2.75 -4.77 -5.72
C PHE A 265 -2.79 -4.16 -7.12
N GLY A 266 -1.62 -3.96 -7.74
CA GLY A 266 -1.54 -3.15 -8.95
C GLY A 266 -0.44 -3.55 -9.93
N THR A 267 -0.35 -2.79 -11.01
CA THR A 267 0.62 -2.97 -12.10
C THR A 267 0.97 -1.62 -12.73
N ALA A 268 2.09 -1.59 -13.45
CA ALA A 268 2.51 -0.47 -14.30
C ALA A 268 2.77 0.83 -13.52
N GLY A 269 3.37 0.70 -12.34
CA GLY A 269 3.89 1.83 -11.59
C GLY A 269 5.00 2.53 -12.37
N MET A 270 4.89 3.85 -12.49
CA MET A 270 5.90 4.68 -13.12
C MET A 270 7.20 4.63 -12.32
N ARG A 271 8.30 4.37 -13.02
CA ARG A 271 9.64 4.57 -12.47
C ARG A 271 10.06 6.02 -12.63
N VAL A 272 10.59 6.56 -11.55
CA VAL A 272 11.01 7.94 -11.46
C VAL A 272 12.49 8.08 -11.79
N GLY A 273 12.81 9.07 -12.63
CA GLY A 273 14.19 9.49 -12.88
C GLY A 273 14.77 10.28 -11.71
N GLU A 274 15.78 9.73 -11.04
CA GLU A 274 16.37 10.32 -9.83
C GLU A 274 17.00 11.72 -10.04
N THR A 275 17.40 12.05 -11.27
CA THR A 275 18.07 13.31 -11.58
C THR A 275 17.12 14.49 -11.82
N TYR A 276 15.94 14.24 -12.39
CA TYR A 276 15.08 15.29 -12.96
C TYR A 276 13.69 15.34 -12.37
N TYR A 277 13.32 14.36 -11.56
CA TYR A 277 11.98 14.32 -10.99
C TYR A 277 11.75 15.50 -10.06
N THR A 278 10.59 16.13 -10.21
CA THR A 278 10.14 17.24 -9.38
C THR A 278 9.03 16.75 -8.47
N ALA A 279 9.14 17.04 -7.17
CA ALA A 279 8.06 16.79 -6.23
C ALA A 279 6.88 17.72 -6.54
N GLU A 280 5.73 17.14 -6.88
CA GLU A 280 4.55 17.88 -7.36
C GLU A 280 3.45 17.96 -6.30
N GLU A 281 2.59 18.98 -6.42
CA GLU A 281 1.29 18.97 -5.73
C GLU A 281 0.31 18.12 -6.55
N ILE A 282 -0.16 17.03 -5.94
CA ILE A 282 -1.14 16.14 -6.51
C ILE A 282 -2.53 16.70 -6.18
N THR A 283 -3.31 16.99 -7.22
CA THR A 283 -4.62 17.68 -7.08
C THR A 283 -5.82 16.76 -7.23
N ALA A 284 -5.62 15.53 -7.69
CA ALA A 284 -6.61 14.46 -7.77
C ALA A 284 -5.93 13.13 -7.46
N ASP A 285 -6.59 12.23 -6.74
CA ASP A 285 -6.05 10.90 -6.40
C ASP A 285 -5.91 10.02 -7.65
N SER A 286 -6.91 10.06 -8.54
CA SER A 286 -6.99 9.16 -9.69
C SER A 286 -7.47 9.85 -10.96
N TYR A 287 -6.97 9.38 -12.11
CA TYR A 287 -7.46 9.79 -13.43
C TYR A 287 -8.88 9.26 -13.68
N TRP A 288 -9.17 8.05 -13.21
CA TRP A 288 -10.45 7.37 -13.27
C TRP A 288 -10.46 6.22 -12.26
N GLY A 289 -11.65 5.72 -11.94
CA GLY A 289 -11.81 4.58 -11.03
C GLY A 289 -11.63 4.97 -9.57
N HIS A 290 -11.05 4.06 -8.78
CA HIS A 290 -10.78 4.23 -7.34
C HIS A 290 -11.98 4.81 -6.57
N GLN A 291 -13.16 4.23 -6.77
CA GLN A 291 -14.34 4.60 -6.00
C GLN A 291 -14.22 4.01 -4.59
N TRP A 292 -13.99 4.89 -3.62
CA TRP A 292 -13.81 4.53 -2.22
C TRP A 292 -15.13 4.15 -1.56
N VAL A 293 -15.15 3.03 -0.85
CA VAL A 293 -16.28 2.70 0.04
C VAL A 293 -16.23 3.58 1.27
N SER A 294 -17.39 3.85 1.88
CA SER A 294 -17.48 4.71 3.07
C SER A 294 -16.81 4.09 4.31
N ASP A 295 -16.61 2.78 4.31
CA ASP A 295 -15.98 2.03 5.39
C ASP A 295 -14.45 2.05 5.24
N LEU A 296 -13.80 3.03 5.87
CA LEU A 296 -12.35 3.23 5.80
C LEU A 296 -11.58 2.18 6.61
N PRO A 297 -10.29 1.92 6.33
CA PRO A 297 -9.44 1.08 7.18
C PRO A 297 -9.47 1.51 8.64
N ALA A 298 -9.23 0.58 9.57
CA ALA A 298 -9.23 0.87 11.01
C ALA A 298 -8.38 2.10 11.34
N ALA A 299 -7.14 2.17 10.86
CA ALA A 299 -6.23 3.28 11.12
C ALA A 299 -6.78 4.68 10.73
N MET A 300 -7.76 4.74 9.83
CA MET A 300 -8.33 5.99 9.32
C MET A 300 -9.68 6.37 9.94
N ARG A 301 -10.37 5.47 10.65
CA ARG A 301 -11.67 5.84 11.24
C ARG A 301 -11.49 6.66 12.52
N PRO A 302 -12.41 7.58 12.86
CA PRO A 302 -12.44 8.20 14.18
C PRO A 302 -12.59 7.15 15.29
N ARG A 303 -12.14 7.45 16.51
CA ARG A 303 -12.52 6.63 17.67
C ARG A 303 -14.05 6.69 17.84
N PRO A 304 -14.71 5.58 18.20
CA PRO A 304 -16.10 5.65 18.62
C PRO A 304 -16.20 6.67 19.74
N THR A 305 -17.01 7.71 19.57
CA THR A 305 -17.39 8.55 20.70
C THR A 305 -18.06 7.62 21.69
N ALA A 306 -17.61 7.62 22.95
CA ALA A 306 -18.27 6.91 24.03
C ALA A 306 -19.73 7.39 24.05
N THR A 307 -20.60 6.65 23.37
CA THR A 307 -22.01 6.96 23.36
C THR A 307 -22.44 6.63 24.76
N SER A 308 -22.84 7.68 25.51
CA SER A 308 -23.55 7.55 26.77
C SER A 308 -24.43 6.31 26.70
N THR A 309 -24.07 5.29 27.48
CA THR A 309 -24.91 4.13 27.71
C THR A 309 -26.15 4.66 28.41
N ARG A 310 -27.12 5.14 27.64
CA ARG A 310 -28.49 5.26 28.13
C ARG A 310 -28.92 3.85 28.46
N SER A 311 -28.83 3.54 29.74
CA SER A 311 -29.43 2.36 30.33
C SER A 311 -30.85 2.23 29.78
N PRO A 312 -31.29 1.04 29.35
CA PRO A 312 -32.66 0.86 28.92
C PRO A 312 -33.58 1.26 30.08
N PRO A 313 -34.72 1.94 29.81
CA PRO A 313 -35.64 2.31 30.88
C PRO A 313 -36.11 1.04 31.58
N ARG A 314 -36.04 1.03 32.92
CA ARG A 314 -36.59 -0.04 33.75
C ARG A 314 -38.06 -0.27 33.36
N PRO A 315 -38.51 -1.52 33.23
CA PRO A 315 -39.93 -1.78 33.01
C PRO A 315 -40.71 -1.35 34.27
N SER A 316 -41.77 -0.56 34.06
CA SER A 316 -42.74 -0.23 35.10
C SER A 316 -43.46 -1.50 35.60
N PRO A 317 -43.87 -1.57 36.88
CA PRO A 317 -44.50 -2.76 37.43
C PRO A 317 -45.88 -2.99 36.79
N ALA A 318 -46.15 -4.24 36.44
CA ALA A 318 -47.39 -4.69 35.83
C ALA A 318 -48.62 -4.36 36.69
N GLY A 319 -49.59 -3.68 36.08
CA GLY A 319 -50.98 -3.66 36.54
C GLY A 319 -51.66 -4.96 36.15
N ILE A 320 -52.02 -5.76 37.15
CA ILE A 320 -52.83 -6.97 37.02
C ILE A 320 -54.23 -6.58 36.54
N THR A 321 -54.69 -7.11 35.42
CA THR A 321 -56.13 -7.32 35.21
C THR A 321 -56.36 -8.58 34.38
N ARG A 322 -57.02 -9.55 35.04
CA ARG A 322 -57.60 -10.77 34.46
C ARG A 322 -58.62 -10.43 33.39
N GLN A 323 -58.61 -11.14 32.26
CA GLN A 323 -59.84 -11.64 31.66
C GLN A 323 -59.62 -12.88 30.78
N MET A 324 -60.66 -13.68 30.74
CA MET A 324 -60.72 -15.11 30.43
C MET A 324 -60.81 -15.43 28.93
N SER A 325 -60.31 -16.63 28.60
CA SER A 325 -60.78 -17.60 27.60
C SER A 325 -61.39 -17.14 26.27
N SER A 326 -60.84 -17.63 25.15
CA SER A 326 -61.50 -18.70 24.38
C SER A 326 -60.60 -19.19 23.23
N SER A 327 -60.69 -20.49 23.00
CA SER A 327 -60.07 -21.27 21.93
C SER A 327 -60.61 -20.92 20.54
N ARG A 328 -59.75 -20.91 19.52
CA ARG A 328 -60.05 -21.50 18.19
C ARG A 328 -58.79 -21.68 17.34
N ALA A 329 -58.78 -22.78 16.62
CA ALA A 329 -57.71 -23.30 15.79
C ALA A 329 -57.73 -22.71 14.36
N THR A 330 -56.63 -23.04 13.64
CA THR A 330 -56.48 -23.10 12.17
C THR A 330 -56.37 -21.79 11.39
N ALA A 331 -55.20 -21.54 10.80
CA ALA A 331 -54.95 -21.73 9.36
C ALA A 331 -53.62 -21.06 8.94
N CYS A 332 -52.80 -21.80 8.20
CA CYS A 332 -51.72 -21.25 7.39
C CYS A 332 -52.25 -20.27 6.34
N PRO A 333 -51.46 -19.24 6.00
CA PRO A 333 -51.41 -18.80 4.62
C PRO A 333 -49.98 -18.76 4.09
N VAL A 334 -49.79 -19.51 3.00
CA VAL A 334 -48.74 -19.30 2.01
C VAL A 334 -48.79 -17.84 1.54
N ARG A 335 -47.69 -17.09 1.67
CA ARG A 335 -47.52 -15.81 0.97
C ARG A 335 -46.19 -15.73 0.23
N ARG A 336 -46.37 -15.81 -1.09
CA ARG A 336 -45.56 -15.36 -2.22
C ARG A 336 -44.48 -14.31 -1.85
N ARG A 337 -43.24 -14.62 -2.22
CA ARG A 337 -42.13 -13.67 -2.34
C ARG A 337 -42.53 -12.54 -3.29
N ARG A 338 -42.63 -11.31 -2.79
CA ARG A 338 -42.59 -10.10 -3.62
C ARG A 338 -41.17 -9.58 -3.60
N TRP A 339 -40.55 -9.53 -4.78
CA TRP A 339 -39.32 -8.82 -5.03
C TRP A 339 -39.58 -7.31 -4.80
N ARG A 340 -38.74 -6.66 -3.98
CA ARG A 340 -38.72 -5.20 -3.80
C ARG A 340 -37.40 -4.70 -4.40
N PRO A 341 -37.40 -3.68 -5.26
CA PRO A 341 -36.16 -3.00 -5.62
C PRO A 341 -35.64 -2.23 -4.39
N PRO A 342 -34.32 -2.08 -4.21
CA PRO A 342 -33.79 -1.33 -3.09
C PRO A 342 -34.19 0.14 -3.19
N ALA A 343 -34.56 0.70 -2.04
CA ALA A 343 -34.84 2.11 -1.86
C ALA A 343 -33.56 2.93 -2.11
N VAL A 344 -33.73 4.07 -2.77
CA VAL A 344 -32.71 5.10 -2.91
C VAL A 344 -32.30 5.57 -1.51
N ALA A 345 -31.04 5.31 -1.14
CA ALA A 345 -30.44 5.86 0.06
C ALA A 345 -30.09 7.35 -0.17
N PRO A 346 -30.14 8.19 0.87
CA PRO A 346 -29.94 9.62 0.76
C PRO A 346 -28.50 9.96 0.38
N THR A 347 -28.36 10.98 -0.47
CA THR A 347 -27.14 11.62 -0.96
C THR A 347 -26.07 11.77 0.13
N SER A 348 -24.92 11.15 -0.10
CA SER A 348 -23.71 11.23 0.71
C SER A 348 -22.98 12.56 0.51
N TRP A 349 -22.39 13.02 1.61
CA TRP A 349 -21.56 14.21 1.75
C TRP A 349 -20.27 14.10 0.96
N PHE A 350 -20.29 14.30 -0.36
CA PHE A 350 -19.16 14.73 -1.19
C PHE A 350 -19.70 14.93 -2.61
N SER A 351 -20.22 16.11 -2.92
CA SER A 351 -20.37 16.62 -4.29
C SER A 351 -20.81 18.09 -4.32
N ASN A 352 -20.23 18.81 -5.29
CA ASN A 352 -20.52 20.15 -5.78
C ASN A 352 -19.85 21.36 -5.09
N ALA A 353 -18.72 21.77 -5.68
CA ALA A 353 -18.54 23.15 -6.14
C ALA A 353 -17.46 23.23 -7.23
N ALA A 354 -17.86 23.11 -8.50
CA ALA A 354 -17.11 23.71 -9.62
C ALA A 354 -18.01 23.79 -10.85
N ASP A 355 -18.82 24.83 -10.92
CA ASP A 355 -19.38 25.28 -12.20
C ASP A 355 -19.40 26.80 -12.21
N ARG A 356 -18.35 27.41 -12.80
CA ARG A 356 -18.36 28.74 -13.45
C ARG A 356 -17.22 28.84 -14.47
N GLY A 357 -17.58 28.56 -15.73
CA GLY A 357 -17.25 29.35 -16.93
C GLY A 357 -15.80 29.74 -17.22
N ALA A 358 -15.21 29.10 -18.23
CA ALA A 358 -14.26 29.74 -19.14
C ALA A 358 -14.31 29.06 -20.53
N GLU A 359 -14.60 29.84 -21.57
CA GLU A 359 -14.63 29.43 -22.98
C GLU A 359 -13.24 29.02 -23.52
N PRO A 360 -13.15 28.09 -24.49
CA PRO A 360 -11.88 27.65 -25.05
C PRO A 360 -11.37 28.59 -26.15
N ARG A 361 -10.16 29.16 -25.96
CA ARG A 361 -9.41 29.82 -27.05
C ARG A 361 -8.77 28.77 -27.96
N ARG A 362 -9.19 28.79 -29.23
CA ARG A 362 -8.61 28.03 -30.34
C ARG A 362 -7.19 28.49 -30.64
N TRP A 363 -6.27 27.55 -30.83
CA TRP A 363 -4.99 27.76 -31.52
C TRP A 363 -5.11 27.23 -32.97
N PRO A 364 -4.59 27.94 -33.98
CA PRO A 364 -4.69 27.48 -35.35
C PRO A 364 -3.63 26.43 -35.69
N ALA A 365 -4.05 25.45 -36.49
CA ALA A 365 -3.21 24.48 -37.16
C ALA A 365 -2.30 25.16 -38.19
N ALA A 366 -1.02 24.77 -38.21
CA ALA A 366 -0.11 25.08 -39.30
C ALA A 366 0.04 23.86 -40.22
N SER A 367 -0.15 24.14 -41.49
CA SER A 367 -0.27 23.25 -42.64
C SER A 367 1.04 22.62 -43.12
N SER A 368 0.90 21.43 -43.68
CA SER A 368 1.86 20.68 -44.51
C SER A 368 2.14 21.33 -45.87
N THR A 369 3.40 21.34 -46.32
CA THR A 369 3.94 21.25 -47.72
C THR A 369 5.44 21.57 -47.64
N SER A 370 6.41 20.99 -48.36
CA SER A 370 6.48 20.13 -49.55
C SER A 370 7.83 19.39 -49.55
N ALA A 371 7.86 18.25 -50.25
CA ALA A 371 9.07 17.54 -50.62
C ALA A 371 9.86 18.28 -51.72
N VAL A 372 11.20 18.19 -51.68
CA VAL A 372 12.05 18.27 -52.88
C VAL A 372 13.12 17.17 -52.78
N VAL A 373 13.14 16.34 -53.82
CA VAL A 373 14.13 15.31 -54.12
C VAL A 373 14.93 15.79 -55.34
N HIS A 374 16.26 15.81 -55.30
CA HIS A 374 17.11 15.02 -56.22
C HIS A 374 18.63 15.20 -56.05
N ARG A 375 19.32 14.03 -56.03
CA ARG A 375 20.61 13.66 -56.67
C ARG A 375 21.87 14.47 -56.30
N SER A 376 23.08 13.94 -56.21
CA SER A 376 23.71 12.61 -56.35
C SER A 376 25.22 12.86 -56.25
N ARG A 377 26.01 11.99 -55.57
CA ARG A 377 27.35 11.51 -55.99
C ARG A 377 28.06 10.75 -54.84
N ARG A 378 28.24 9.44 -55.05
CA ARG A 378 29.35 8.58 -54.59
C ARG A 378 30.18 8.23 -55.87
N PRO A 379 31.38 7.59 -55.83
CA PRO A 379 31.97 6.66 -54.85
C PRO A 379 33.48 6.99 -54.53
N ALA A 380 34.34 6.24 -53.83
CA ALA A 380 34.54 4.80 -53.66
C ALA A 380 35.57 4.42 -52.55
N ALA A 381 35.50 3.14 -52.12
CA ALA A 381 36.56 2.21 -51.65
C ALA A 381 37.32 2.48 -50.33
N SER A 382 37.75 1.51 -49.50
CA SER A 382 37.96 0.06 -49.66
C SER A 382 37.86 -0.70 -48.31
N LYS A 383 37.59 -2.01 -48.37
CA LYS A 383 37.70 -2.99 -47.28
C LYS A 383 39.00 -3.78 -47.45
N THR A 384 39.66 -4.16 -46.34
CA THR A 384 40.37 -5.45 -46.17
C THR A 384 40.61 -5.73 -44.67
N HIS A 385 40.49 -7.01 -44.29
CA HIS A 385 40.79 -7.72 -43.02
C HIS A 385 41.64 -8.97 -43.43
N PRO A 386 42.16 -9.90 -42.57
CA PRO A 386 42.20 -10.04 -41.08
C PRO A 386 43.60 -10.55 -40.57
N THR A 387 43.63 -11.28 -39.43
CA THR A 387 44.67 -12.19 -38.81
C THR A 387 45.66 -11.54 -37.82
N THR A 388 46.10 -12.10 -36.66
CA THR A 388 46.06 -13.43 -35.98
C THR A 388 46.60 -13.30 -34.54
N TRP A 389 46.26 -14.23 -33.64
CA TRP A 389 46.89 -14.46 -32.31
C TRP A 389 48.23 -15.23 -32.42
N PRO A 390 49.10 -15.23 -31.38
CA PRO A 390 50.04 -16.33 -31.15
C PRO A 390 49.90 -17.01 -29.76
N PRO A 391 50.39 -18.27 -29.59
CA PRO A 391 50.27 -19.05 -28.36
C PRO A 391 51.59 -19.21 -27.56
N SER A 392 51.45 -19.69 -26.32
CA SER A 392 52.30 -20.73 -25.69
C SER A 392 51.43 -21.50 -24.70
#